data_AF-A0A317URD2-F1
#
_entry.id   AF-A0A317URD2-F1
#
_cell.length_a   1.000
_cell.length_b   1.000
_cell.length_c   1.000
_cell.angle_alpha   90.00
_cell.angle_beta   90.00
_cell.angle_gamma   90.00
#
_symmetry.space_group_name_H-M   'P 1'
#
loop_
_entity.id
_entity.type
_entity.pdbx_description
1 polymer ?
#
loop_
_entity_poly.entity_id
_entity_poly.type
_entity_poly.pdbx_seq_one_letter_code
_entity_poly.pdbx_strand_id
1 'polypeptide(L)'
;MKVLSFILTTLAITTGALAAPEPGTAAAESRNWDWCATSFSCDSDDDCMNQYDCKDKSKSWTFEQQRANIGCGASVYPHSCYYEYDY
;
A
#
# COMPACT_ATOMS: atom_id res chain seq x y z
N MET A 1 54.95 -36.07 29.20
CA MET A 1 54.19 -35.04 28.46
C MET A 1 52.91 -35.72 27.98
N LYS A 2 51.67 -35.27 28.16
CA LYS A 2 51.08 -34.07 28.76
C LYS A 2 49.61 -34.49 29.00
N VAL A 3 49.22 -34.65 30.26
CA VAL A 3 47.81 -34.79 30.66
C VAL A 3 47.23 -33.38 30.72
N LEU A 4 46.05 -33.18 30.15
CA LEU A 4 45.01 -32.18 30.50
C LEU A 4 44.16 -31.90 29.27
N SER A 5 42.88 -32.25 29.35
CA SER A 5 41.81 -31.24 29.49
C SER A 5 40.45 -31.91 29.38
N PHE A 6 39.76 -31.96 30.51
CA PHE A 6 38.32 -32.07 30.60
C PHE A 6 37.70 -30.77 30.10
N ILE A 7 36.73 -30.83 29.18
CA ILE A 7 35.71 -29.78 29.07
C ILE A 7 34.33 -30.44 28.97
N LEU A 8 33.57 -30.18 30.03
CA LEU A 8 32.14 -30.44 30.22
C LEU A 8 31.28 -29.50 29.35
N THR A 9 29.98 -29.82 29.28
CA THR A 9 28.82 -28.90 29.10
C THR A 9 28.62 -28.32 27.69
N THR A 10 27.43 -28.24 27.10
CA THR A 10 26.04 -28.46 27.55
C THR A 10 25.17 -28.66 26.30
N LEU A 11 24.17 -29.53 26.43
CA LEU A 11 23.06 -29.65 25.48
C LEU A 11 22.24 -28.35 25.53
N ALA A 12 22.23 -27.58 24.44
CA ALA A 12 21.25 -26.51 24.25
C ALA A 12 20.44 -26.84 23.00
N ILE A 13 19.32 -27.54 23.22
CA ILE A 13 18.26 -27.67 22.22
C ILE A 13 17.55 -26.31 22.18
N THR A 14 17.98 -25.44 21.29
CA THR A 14 17.21 -24.23 20.98
C THR A 14 16.12 -24.64 20.00
N THR A 15 14.96 -25.00 20.55
CA THR A 15 13.68 -24.91 19.84
C THR A 15 13.48 -23.45 19.42
N GLY A 16 13.88 -23.13 18.20
CA GLY A 16 13.48 -21.90 17.54
C GLY A 16 11.97 -21.93 17.36
N ALA A 17 11.26 -21.18 18.20
CA ALA A 17 9.85 -20.93 18.04
C ALA A 17 9.60 -20.43 16.61
N LEU A 18 8.66 -21.08 15.92
CA LEU A 18 8.06 -20.55 14.71
C LEU A 18 7.48 -19.19 15.08
N ALA A 19 8.09 -18.10 14.63
CA ALA A 19 7.52 -16.78 14.75
C ALA A 19 6.14 -16.83 14.08
N ALA A 20 5.09 -16.76 14.90
CA ALA A 20 3.73 -16.60 14.42
C ALA A 20 3.66 -15.28 13.63
N PRO A 21 2.92 -15.23 12.52
CA PRO A 21 2.70 -13.97 11.81
C PRO A 21 2.04 -12.99 12.79
N GLU A 22 2.64 -11.82 12.98
CA GLU A 22 2.01 -10.75 13.73
C GLU A 22 0.75 -10.31 12.97
N PRO A 23 -0.46 -10.40 13.54
CA PRO A 23 -1.64 -9.79 12.93
C PRO A 23 -1.60 -8.30 13.28
N GLY A 24 -0.67 -7.61 12.62
CA GLY A 24 -0.49 -6.17 12.68
C GLY A 24 -0.61 -5.52 11.30
N THR A 25 -1.22 -6.20 10.33
CA THR A 25 -1.74 -5.51 9.15
C THR A 25 -2.98 -4.79 9.64
N ALA A 26 -2.86 -3.48 9.91
CA ALA A 26 -4.03 -2.61 9.87
C ALA A 26 -4.79 -3.02 8.60
N ALA A 27 -5.99 -3.59 8.77
CA ALA A 27 -6.84 -3.89 7.64
C ALA A 27 -6.90 -2.59 6.86
N ALA A 28 -6.35 -2.58 5.64
CA ALA A 28 -6.49 -1.43 4.77
C ALA A 28 -7.99 -1.17 4.75
N GLU A 29 -8.42 -0.05 5.35
CA GLU A 29 -9.82 0.32 5.28
C GLU A 29 -10.16 0.25 3.81
N SER A 30 -11.20 -0.53 3.49
CA SER A 30 -11.64 -0.77 2.12
C SER A 30 -12.15 0.57 1.59
N ARG A 31 -11.24 1.45 1.18
CA ARG A 31 -11.56 2.72 0.56
C ARG A 31 -12.27 2.39 -0.74
N ASN A 32 -13.47 2.92 -0.89
CA ASN A 32 -14.17 2.77 -2.15
C ASN A 32 -13.48 3.67 -3.15
N TRP A 33 -13.30 3.14 -4.34
CA TRP A 33 -12.66 3.86 -5.40
C TRP A 33 -13.31 3.49 -6.72
N ASP A 34 -13.35 4.46 -7.61
CA ASP A 34 -13.91 4.33 -8.95
C ASP A 34 -12.91 4.90 -9.95
N TRP A 35 -12.89 4.32 -11.15
CA TRP A 35 -12.10 4.88 -12.24
C TRP A 35 -12.74 6.15 -12.80
N CYS A 36 -11.89 7.09 -13.20
CA CYS A 36 -12.22 8.25 -14.02
C CYS A 36 -11.17 8.39 -15.14
N ALA A 37 -11.51 9.04 -16.24
CA ALA A 37 -10.62 9.24 -17.36
C ALA A 37 -9.93 7.94 -17.83
N THR A 38 -10.69 6.85 -17.98
CA THR A 38 -10.15 5.49 -18.27
C THR A 38 -9.41 5.36 -19.61
N SER A 39 -9.54 6.34 -20.50
CA SER A 39 -8.83 6.41 -21.78
C SER A 39 -7.60 7.32 -21.74
N PHE A 40 -7.30 7.91 -20.58
CA PHE A 40 -6.14 8.77 -20.35
C PHE A 40 -5.05 7.99 -19.64
N SER A 41 -3.80 8.16 -20.08
CA SER A 41 -2.62 7.66 -19.38
C SER A 41 -2.02 8.80 -18.57
N CYS A 42 -1.91 8.60 -17.26
CA CYS A 42 -1.27 9.52 -16.33
C CYS A 42 0.15 9.06 -15.99
N ASP A 43 1.03 10.04 -15.73
CA ASP A 43 2.36 9.81 -15.15
C ASP A 43 2.39 10.25 -13.67
N SER A 44 1.44 11.10 -13.26
CA SER A 44 1.30 11.67 -11.92
C SER A 44 -0.16 11.92 -11.53
N ASP A 45 -0.43 12.04 -10.22
CA ASP A 45 -1.77 12.36 -9.71
C ASP A 45 -2.28 13.73 -10.21
N ASP A 46 -1.38 14.69 -10.42
CA ASP A 46 -1.72 16.02 -10.94
C ASP A 46 -2.25 15.95 -12.39
N ASP A 47 -1.86 14.94 -13.18
CA ASP A 47 -2.40 14.73 -14.53
C ASP A 47 -3.90 14.39 -14.48
N CYS A 48 -4.30 13.65 -13.44
CA CYS A 48 -5.67 13.22 -13.19
C CYS A 48 -6.56 14.35 -12.66
N MET A 49 -6.00 15.25 -11.86
CA MET A 49 -6.71 16.44 -11.37
C MET A 49 -7.17 17.38 -12.50
N ASN A 50 -6.50 17.35 -13.64
CA ASN A 50 -6.85 18.15 -14.80
C ASN A 50 -7.89 17.48 -15.71
N GLN A 51 -8.22 16.21 -15.47
CA GLN A 51 -9.20 15.47 -16.28
C GLN A 51 -10.63 15.88 -15.92
N TYR A 52 -11.40 16.24 -16.96
CA TYR A 52 -12.79 16.67 -16.79
C TYR A 52 -13.67 15.61 -16.12
N ASP A 53 -13.49 14.34 -16.48
CA ASP A 53 -14.27 13.23 -15.93
C ASP A 53 -14.06 13.08 -14.41
N CYS A 54 -12.80 13.15 -13.96
CA CYS A 54 -12.50 13.12 -12.53
C CYS A 54 -13.09 14.36 -11.82
N LYS A 55 -12.98 15.54 -12.42
CA LYS A 55 -13.52 16.80 -11.87
C LYS A 55 -15.04 16.83 -11.76
N ASP A 56 -15.77 16.27 -12.74
CA ASP A 56 -17.24 16.23 -12.68
C ASP A 56 -17.73 15.27 -11.59
N LYS A 57 -17.05 14.12 -11.43
CA LYS A 57 -17.34 13.16 -10.37
C LYS A 57 -17.02 13.71 -8.98
N SER A 58 -16.01 14.57 -8.87
CA SER A 58 -15.60 15.23 -7.63
C SER A 58 -16.10 16.67 -7.48
N LYS A 59 -17.15 17.09 -8.20
CA LYS A 59 -17.54 18.51 -8.26
C LYS A 59 -18.03 19.11 -6.93
N SER A 60 -18.47 18.26 -6.00
CA SER A 60 -18.87 18.67 -4.65
C SER A 60 -17.69 18.77 -3.69
N TRP A 61 -16.51 18.31 -4.09
CA TRP A 61 -15.31 18.31 -3.26
C TRP A 61 -14.58 19.65 -3.33
N THR A 62 -13.95 20.03 -2.23
CA THR A 62 -12.99 21.13 -2.21
C THR A 62 -11.75 20.79 -3.03
N PHE A 63 -10.94 21.79 -3.37
CA PHE A 63 -9.68 21.56 -4.06
C PHE A 63 -8.72 20.68 -3.24
N GLU A 64 -8.65 20.87 -1.91
CA GLU A 64 -7.84 19.96 -1.07
C GLU A 64 -8.35 18.52 -1.08
N GLN A 65 -9.68 18.32 -1.08
CA GLN A 65 -10.26 16.98 -1.18
C GLN A 65 -9.95 16.33 -2.55
N GLN A 66 -10.03 17.09 -3.64
CA GLN A 66 -9.64 16.60 -4.96
C GLN A 66 -8.17 16.20 -5.00
N ARG A 67 -7.27 17.01 -4.42
CA ARG A 67 -5.84 16.67 -4.31
C ARG A 67 -5.58 15.41 -3.49
N ALA A 68 -6.38 15.17 -2.46
CA ALA A 68 -6.18 14.05 -1.54
C ALA A 68 -6.76 12.73 -2.07
N ASN A 69 -7.78 12.81 -2.92
CA ASN A 69 -8.60 11.66 -3.28
C ASN A 69 -8.52 11.28 -4.77
N ILE A 70 -8.02 12.15 -5.66
CA ILE A 70 -7.81 11.82 -7.07
C ILE A 70 -6.37 11.37 -7.27
N GLY A 71 -6.18 10.20 -7.86
CA GLY A 71 -4.86 9.61 -8.05
C GLY A 71 -4.66 8.98 -9.44
N CYS A 72 -3.40 8.76 -9.77
CA CYS A 72 -2.97 8.03 -10.95
C CYS A 72 -2.78 6.55 -10.63
N GLY A 73 -3.55 5.68 -11.29
CA GLY A 73 -3.45 4.23 -11.15
C GLY A 73 -2.25 3.66 -11.89
N ALA A 74 -1.04 3.92 -11.38
CA ALA A 74 0.22 3.57 -12.04
C ALA A 74 0.41 2.06 -12.32
N SER A 75 -0.39 1.18 -11.69
CA SER A 75 -0.27 -0.28 -11.84
C SER A 75 -1.31 -0.92 -12.78
N VAL A 76 -2.21 -0.14 -13.40
CA VAL A 76 -3.27 -0.68 -14.28
C VAL A 76 -3.18 -0.03 -15.66
N TYR A 77 -3.02 -0.83 -16.70
CA TYR A 77 -2.99 -0.35 -18.08
C TYR A 77 -4.39 0.01 -18.58
N PRO A 78 -4.56 1.13 -19.32
CA PRO A 78 -3.60 2.21 -19.57
C PRO A 78 -3.62 3.17 -18.39
N HIS A 79 -2.49 3.39 -17.70
CA HIS A 79 -2.35 4.16 -16.44
C HIS A 79 -3.51 5.13 -16.15
N SER A 80 -4.59 4.62 -15.54
CA SER A 80 -5.88 5.32 -15.52
C SER A 80 -6.06 6.09 -14.22
N CYS A 81 -6.80 7.19 -14.27
CA CYS A 81 -7.11 7.99 -13.09
C CYS A 81 -8.19 7.33 -12.24
N TYR A 82 -8.11 7.51 -10.93
CA TYR A 82 -9.15 7.05 -10.00
C TYR A 82 -9.49 8.15 -8.99
N TYR A 83 -10.62 8.01 -8.33
CA TYR A 83 -10.96 8.79 -7.15
C TYR A 83 -11.40 7.89 -6.00
N GLU A 84 -10.95 8.20 -4.78
CA GLU A 84 -11.30 7.51 -3.54
C GLU A 84 -12.40 8.27 -2.79
N TYR A 85 -13.35 7.54 -2.19
CA TYR A 85 -14.46 8.15 -1.47
C TYR A 85 -14.93 7.28 -0.30
N ASP A 86 -15.40 7.98 0.74
CA ASP A 86 -16.08 7.38 1.89
C ASP A 86 -17.61 7.51 1.68
N TYR A 87 -18.36 6.44 1.96
CA TYR A 87 -19.84 6.43 1.87
C TYR A 87 -20.50 7.05 3.09
#